data_AF-A0A7V3K4I5-F1
#
_entry.id   AF-A0A7V3K4I5-F1
#
_cell.length_a   1.000
_cell.length_b   1.000
_cell.length_c   1.000
_cell.angle_alpha   90.00
_cell.angle_beta   90.00
_cell.angle_gamma   90.00
#
_symmetry.space_group_name_H-M   'P 1'
#
loop_
_entity.id
_entity.type
_entity.pdbx_description
1 polymer ?
#
loop_
_entity_poly.entity_id
_entity_poly.type
_entity_poly.pdbx_seq_one_letter_code
_entity_poly.pdbx_strand_id
1 'polypeptide(L)'
;MNRFLERAIAAETDADVARVYLAVAEELTESRFGFVAERNPAGRLDTLALSDPGWEACRIPRTDAVRLIQDMEVRGIRGLVLREGKPLLANDPAA
;
A
#
# COMPACT_ATOMS: atom_id res chain seq x y z
N MET A 1 -4.11 16.53 19.03
CA MET A 1 -3.95 16.90 17.60
C MET A 1 -3.60 15.63 16.83
N ASN A 2 -4.22 15.38 15.67
CA ASN A 2 -4.00 14.13 14.93
C ASN A 2 -2.76 14.25 14.02
N ARG A 3 -1.66 13.57 14.40
CA ARG A 3 -0.36 13.58 13.71
C ARG A 3 -0.44 13.17 12.23
N PHE A 4 -1.42 12.34 11.87
CA PHE A 4 -1.68 12.01 10.46
C PHE A 4 -2.22 13.22 9.71
N LEU A 5 -3.25 13.89 10.26
CA LEU A 5 -3.93 15.02 9.61
C LEU A 5 -2.97 16.18 9.34
N GLU A 6 -2.13 16.54 10.32
CA GLU A 6 -1.13 17.60 10.17
C GLU A 6 -0.17 17.34 9.01
N ARG A 7 0.32 16.10 8.91
CA ARG A 7 1.28 15.70 7.88
C ARG A 7 0.63 15.52 6.52
N ALA A 8 -0.60 15.02 6.46
CA ALA A 8 -1.35 14.87 5.22
C ALA A 8 -1.69 16.23 4.59
N ILE A 9 -1.98 17.25 5.40
CA ILE A 9 -2.24 18.61 4.89
C ILE A 9 -0.97 19.26 4.33
N ALA A 10 0.20 18.90 4.85
CA ALA A 10 1.50 19.43 4.42
C ALA A 10 2.14 18.64 3.27
N ALA A 11 1.53 17.54 2.83
CA ALA A 11 2.05 16.67 1.78
C ALA A 11 1.85 17.30 0.39
N GLU A 12 2.84 17.11 -0.50
CA GLU A 12 2.81 17.67 -1.86
C GLU A 12 2.24 16.68 -2.87
N THR A 13 2.34 15.38 -2.59
CA THR A 13 1.90 14.30 -3.48
C THR A 13 1.10 13.23 -2.74
N ASP A 14 0.27 12.49 -3.47
CA ASP A 14 -0.47 11.35 -2.94
C ASP A 14 0.46 10.27 -2.37
N ALA A 15 1.66 10.12 -2.95
CA ALA A 15 2.69 9.24 -2.44
C ALA A 15 3.22 9.69 -1.07
N ASP A 16 3.32 11.00 -0.80
CA ASP A 16 3.72 11.53 0.50
C ASP A 16 2.66 11.22 1.56
N VAL A 17 1.38 11.45 1.23
CA VAL A 17 0.24 11.12 2.09
C VAL A 17 0.22 9.62 2.39
N ALA A 18 0.41 8.79 1.36
CA ALA A 18 0.44 7.32 1.49
C ALA A 18 1.56 6.85 2.42
N ARG A 19 2.76 7.44 2.35
CA ARG A 19 3.87 7.08 3.26
C ARG A 19 3.58 7.45 4.71
N VAL A 20 3.00 8.62 4.94
CA VAL A 20 2.59 9.04 6.29
C VAL A 20 1.50 8.13 6.85
N TYR A 21 0.48 7.83 6.04
CA TYR A 21 -0.59 6.90 6.40
C TYR A 21 -0.02 5.54 6.78
N LEU A 22 0.83 4.98 5.91
CA LEU A 22 1.39 3.64 6.09
C LEU A 22 2.16 3.52 7.40
N ALA A 23 3.01 4.51 7.72
CA ALA A 23 3.75 4.52 8.97
C ALA A 23 2.82 4.54 10.21
N VAL A 24 1.73 5.30 10.16
CA VAL A 24 0.73 5.34 11.25
C VAL A 24 -0.05 4.02 11.33
N ALA A 25 -0.42 3.43 10.19
CA ALA A 25 -1.13 2.17 10.14
C ALA A 25 -0.30 1.01 10.69
N GLU A 26 1.00 0.97 10.36
CA GLU A 26 1.93 -0.04 10.89
C GLU A 26 2.11 0.10 12.40
N GLU A 27 2.28 1.32 12.91
CA GLU A 27 2.37 1.60 14.35
C GLU A 27 1.11 1.12 15.10
N LEU A 28 -0.08 1.41 14.57
CA LEU A 28 -1.36 1.06 15.21
C LEU A 28 -1.70 -0.43 15.14
N THR A 29 -1.26 -1.13 14.09
CA THR A 29 -1.56 -2.54 13.88
C THR A 29 -0.43 -3.46 14.33
N GLU A 30 0.69 -2.89 14.79
CA GLU A 30 1.94 -3.61 15.07
C GLU A 30 2.42 -4.44 13.86
N SER A 31 2.09 -3.99 12.65
CA SER A 31 2.45 -4.69 11.41
C SER A 31 3.94 -4.50 11.10
N ARG A 32 4.61 -5.58 10.70
CA ARG A 32 6.03 -5.54 10.31
C ARG A 32 6.28 -4.77 8.99
N PHE A 33 5.32 -4.83 8.08
CA PHE A 33 5.38 -4.15 6.78
C PHE A 33 3.97 -4.01 6.20
N GLY A 34 3.79 -3.08 5.27
CA GLY A 34 2.58 -2.93 4.49
C GLY A 34 2.82 -2.15 3.20
N PHE A 35 1.73 -1.87 2.50
CA PHE A 35 1.73 -1.01 1.32
C PHE A 35 0.40 -0.29 1.18
N VAL A 36 0.41 0.80 0.42
CA VAL A 36 -0.77 1.57 0.03
C VAL A 36 -0.83 1.62 -1.48
N ALA A 37 -1.98 1.27 -2.05
CA ALA A 37 -2.21 1.33 -3.47
C ALA A 37 -3.51 2.08 -3.77
N GLU A 38 -3.53 2.77 -4.90
CA GLU A 38 -4.71 3.45 -5.42
C GLU A 38 -5.17 2.82 -6.73
N ARG A 39 -6.43 3.08 -7.10
CA ARG A 39 -6.93 2.70 -8.42
C ARG A 39 -6.73 3.87 -9.38
N ASN A 40 -5.88 3.66 -10.38
CA ASN A 40 -5.54 4.66 -11.37
C ASN A 40 -6.68 4.87 -12.40
N PRO A 41 -6.60 5.89 -13.29
CA PRO A 41 -7.63 6.17 -14.29
C PRO A 41 -7.87 5.03 -15.29
N ALA A 42 -6.91 4.13 -15.50
CA ALA A 42 -7.09 2.92 -16.31
C ALA A 42 -7.85 1.81 -15.56
N GLY A 43 -8.25 2.06 -14.31
CA GLY A 43 -8.93 1.11 -13.45
C GLY A 43 -8.02 0.04 -12.85
N ARG A 44 -6.70 0.23 -12.94
CA ARG A 44 -5.63 -0.66 -12.46
C ARG A 44 -5.02 -0.13 -11.16
N LEU A 45 -4.13 -0.87 -10.52
CA LEU A 45 -3.57 -0.50 -9.21
C LEU A 45 -2.15 0.04 -9.31
N ASP A 46 -1.96 1.23 -8.75
CA ASP A 46 -0.66 1.88 -8.59
C ASP A 46 -0.26 1.85 -7.12
N THR A 47 0.91 1.30 -6.81
CA THR A 47 1.42 1.29 -5.43
C THR A 47 2.07 2.64 -5.12
N LEU A 48 1.49 3.38 -4.18
CA LEU A 48 1.94 4.72 -3.77
C LEU A 48 3.00 4.69 -2.67
N ALA A 49 2.93 3.69 -1.80
CA ALA A 49 3.89 3.48 -0.71
C ALA A 49 4.06 1.98 -0.44
N LEU A 50 5.30 1.57 -0.15
CA LEU A 50 5.67 0.22 0.28
C LEU A 50 6.76 0.36 1.34
N SER A 51 6.59 -0.31 2.47
CA SER A 51 7.52 -0.20 3.60
C SER A 51 8.88 -0.84 3.32
N ASP A 52 9.90 -0.35 4.02
CA ASP A 52 11.30 -0.73 3.77
C ASP A 52 11.60 -2.23 3.96
N PRO A 53 11.04 -2.98 4.94
CA PRO A 53 11.24 -4.43 4.98
C PRO A 53 10.72 -5.16 3.73
N GLY A 54 9.73 -4.59 3.03
CA GLY A 54 9.28 -5.06 1.73
C GLY A 54 10.32 -4.82 0.62
N TRP A 55 11.05 -3.71 0.67
CA TRP A 55 12.16 -3.42 -0.23
C TRP A 55 13.41 -4.23 0.08
N GLU A 56 13.77 -4.38 1.35
CA GLU A 56 14.96 -5.12 1.80
C GLU A 56 14.88 -6.61 1.47
N ALA A 57 13.69 -7.21 1.57
CA ALA A 57 13.48 -8.60 1.19
C ALA A 57 13.40 -8.80 -0.34
N CYS A 58 13.24 -7.73 -1.11
CA CYS A 58 13.08 -7.80 -2.56
C CYS A 58 14.41 -8.12 -3.23
N ARG A 59 14.45 -9.21 -4.01
CA ARG A 59 15.62 -9.59 -4.81
C ARG A 59 15.66 -8.93 -6.19
N ILE A 60 14.59 -8.23 -6.56
CA ILE A 60 14.48 -7.52 -7.84
C ILE A 60 15.14 -6.14 -7.66
N PRO A 61 15.99 -5.68 -8.60
CA PRO A 61 16.56 -4.34 -8.54
C PRO A 61 15.46 -3.28 -8.34
N ARG A 62 15.70 -2.31 -7.46
CA ARG A 62 14.68 -1.32 -7.05
C ARG A 62 14.07 -0.59 -8.24
N THR A 63 14.88 -0.25 -9.25
CA THR A 63 14.43 0.42 -10.48
C THR A 63 13.39 -0.40 -11.25
N ASP A 64 13.52 -1.72 -11.24
CA ASP A 64 12.62 -2.63 -11.95
C ASP A 64 11.41 -2.94 -11.07
N ALA A 65 11.63 -3.17 -9.78
CA ALA A 65 10.58 -3.47 -8.81
C ALA A 65 9.56 -2.33 -8.68
N VAL A 66 10.00 -1.06 -8.70
CA VAL A 66 9.08 0.10 -8.72
C VAL A 66 8.15 0.04 -9.94
N ARG A 67 8.66 -0.34 -11.12
CA ARG A 67 7.83 -0.46 -12.32
C ARG A 67 6.84 -1.61 -12.25
N LEU A 68 7.20 -2.70 -11.58
CA LEU A 68 6.36 -3.91 -11.47
C LEU A 68 5.16 -3.74 -10.53
N ILE A 69 5.20 -2.76 -9.64
CA ILE A 69 4.12 -2.44 -8.69
C ILE A 69 3.24 -1.26 -9.15
N GLN A 70 3.50 -0.74 -10.35
CA GLN A 70 2.65 0.22 -11.05
C GLN A 70 1.80 -0.48 -12.11
N ASP A 71 0.64 0.10 -12.37
CA ASP A 71 -0.35 -0.33 -13.34
C ASP A 71 -0.57 -1.83 -13.24
N MET A 72 -0.96 -2.31 -12.05
CA MET A 72 -1.21 -3.72 -11.80
C MET A 72 -2.67 -4.07 -12.08
N GLU A 73 -2.90 -5.25 -12.66
CA GLU A 73 -4.27 -5.75 -12.83
C GLU A 73 -4.95 -5.94 -11.46
N VAL A 74 -6.21 -5.51 -11.35
CA VAL A 74 -7.04 -5.76 -10.18
C VAL A 74 -7.46 -7.22 -10.18
N ARG A 75 -6.77 -8.04 -9.37
CA ARG A 75 -7.02 -9.49 -9.29
C ARG A 75 -6.72 -10.06 -7.90
N GLY A 76 -7.14 -11.30 -7.68
CA GLY A 76 -6.93 -12.03 -6.43
C GLY A 76 -7.56 -11.34 -5.22
N ILE A 77 -6.88 -11.36 -4.08
CA ILE A 77 -7.35 -10.76 -2.81
C ILE A 77 -7.69 -9.26 -2.97
N ARG A 78 -6.86 -8.51 -3.70
CA ARG A 78 -7.09 -7.07 -3.95
C ARG A 78 -8.40 -6.84 -4.72
N GLY A 79 -8.65 -7.64 -5.75
CA GLY A 79 -9.90 -7.58 -6.52
C GLY A 79 -11.12 -8.00 -5.71
N LEU A 80 -10.98 -8.99 -4.82
CA LEU A 80 -12.04 -9.39 -3.90
C LEU A 80 -12.43 -8.22 -2.97
N VAL A 81 -11.47 -7.63 -2.26
CA VAL A 81 -11.71 -6.52 -1.33
C VAL A 81 -12.36 -5.33 -2.02
N LEU A 82 -11.89 -4.96 -3.22
CA LEU A 82 -12.45 -3.85 -3.99
C LEU A 82 -13.86 -4.11 -4.49
N ARG A 83 -14.18 -5.35 -4.87
CA ARG A 83 -15.54 -5.71 -5.33
C ARG A 83 -16.54 -5.77 -4.19
N GLU A 84 -16.16 -6.37 -3.06
CA GLU A 84 -17.06 -6.55 -1.91
C GLU A 84 -17.18 -5.30 -1.04
N GLY A 85 -16.24 -4.35 -1.17
CA GLY A 85 -16.21 -3.12 -0.37
C GLY A 85 -15.99 -3.38 1.12
N LYS A 86 -15.37 -4.50 1.48
CA LYS A 86 -15.20 -4.96 2.86
C LYS A 86 -13.75 -5.36 3.13
N PRO A 87 -13.22 -5.09 4.33
CA PRO A 87 -11.89 -5.57 4.71
C PRO A 87 -11.85 -7.09 4.76
N LEU A 88 -10.69 -7.66 4.44
CA LEU A 88 -10.40 -9.09 4.56
C LEU A 88 -9.27 -9.29 5.56
N LEU A 89 -9.48 -10.19 6.52
CA LEU A 89 -8.44 -10.70 7.43
C LEU A 89 -8.19 -12.16 7.07
N ALA A 90 -7.04 -12.47 6.48
CA ALA A 90 -6.64 -13.82 6.09
C ALA A 90 -5.69 -14.40 7.15
N ASN A 91 -6.24 -14.84 8.30
CA ASN A 91 -5.45 -15.36 9.42
C ASN A 91 -4.75 -16.69 9.08
N ASP A 92 -5.30 -17.45 8.14
CA ASP A 92 -4.69 -18.65 7.58
C ASP A 92 -4.74 -18.57 6.04
N PRO A 93 -3.76 -17.91 5.41
CA PRO A 93 -3.78 -17.68 3.96
C PRO A 93 -3.40 -18.92 3.14
N ALA A 94 -2.99 -20.02 3.78
CA ALA A 94 -2.56 -21.25 3.09
C ALA A 94 -3.60 -22.38 3.17
N ALA A 95 -4.59 -22.28 4.05
CA ALA A 95 -5.68 -23.25 4.20
C ALA A 95 -6.78 -23.14 3.13
#